data_AF-A0A0X3V2S4-F1
#
_entry.id   AF-A0A0X3V2S4-F1
#
_cell.length_a   1.000
_cell.length_b   1.000
_cell.length_c   1.000
_cell.angle_alpha   90.00
_cell.angle_beta   90.00
_cell.angle_gamma   90.00
#
_symmetry.space_group_name_H-M   'P 1'
#
loop_
_entity.id
_entity.type
_entity.pdbx_description
1 polymer ?
#
loop_
_entity_poly.entity_id
_entity_poly.type
_entity_poly.pdbx_seq_one_letter_code
_entity_poly.pdbx_strand_id
1 'polypeptide(L)'
;MGPSAAFFDLDKTVIAKSSALAFGRPFYRDGLISRRDVVKSAYAQLMFRLGGGTDEQAMARTRDYLAALCKGWRVEQVQQIVAETLNELINPYVYAEAAALIAEHQAAGRDVVLVSASGDEMVRPIGELLGITDVIATRMAIVDGRYSGQVEFYSAGPAKVVGINELAAARGYDLSQCFAYSDSSSDLPMLEAVGHPSVVNPDRALRRAALERSWPVLEFRHPIALGKRLRDRPAVPVAAAALGVGVGVAIGFALYGRHRRARAAVA
;
A
#
# COMPACT_ATOMS: atom_id res chain seq x y z
N MET A 1 0.66 7.65 -23.36
CA MET A 1 0.38 6.69 -22.28
C MET A 1 -0.66 7.34 -21.39
N GLY A 2 -1.73 6.62 -21.03
CA GLY A 2 -2.74 7.12 -20.09
C GLY A 2 -2.17 7.27 -18.68
N PRO A 3 -2.89 7.93 -17.76
CA PRO A 3 -2.49 7.99 -16.36
C PRO A 3 -2.40 6.57 -15.77
N SER A 4 -1.46 6.34 -14.86
CA SER A 4 -1.30 5.06 -14.18
C SER A 4 -1.05 5.25 -12.69
N ALA A 5 -1.30 4.18 -11.94
CA ALA A 5 -1.20 4.19 -10.49
C ALA A 5 -0.37 3.00 -9.97
N ALA A 6 0.13 3.15 -8.75
CA ALA A 6 0.77 2.10 -7.99
C ALA A 6 -0.03 1.81 -6.72
N PHE A 7 -0.60 0.61 -6.65
CA PHE A 7 -1.41 0.12 -5.55
C PHE A 7 -0.52 -0.64 -4.55
N PHE A 8 -0.53 -0.22 -3.30
CA PHE A 8 0.26 -0.84 -2.24
C PHE A 8 -0.66 -1.41 -1.18
N ASP A 9 -0.54 -2.71 -0.92
CA ASP A 9 -0.99 -3.22 0.37
C ASP A 9 -0.19 -2.55 1.50
N LEU A 10 -0.80 -2.45 2.68
CA LEU A 10 -0.22 -1.73 3.80
C LEU A 10 0.54 -2.64 4.77
N ASP A 11 -0.17 -3.61 5.34
CA ASP A 11 0.30 -4.41 6.46
C ASP A 11 1.34 -5.40 5.96
N LYS A 12 2.52 -5.45 6.58
CA LYS A 12 3.67 -6.29 6.18
C LYS A 12 4.26 -6.01 4.79
N THR A 13 3.59 -5.19 3.98
CA THR A 13 4.06 -4.72 2.67
C THR A 13 4.78 -3.37 2.79
N VAL A 14 4.10 -2.31 3.24
CA VAL A 14 4.70 -0.99 3.46
C VAL A 14 5.20 -0.83 4.90
N ILE A 15 4.46 -1.37 5.87
CA ILE A 15 4.83 -1.38 7.29
C ILE A 15 5.22 -2.80 7.70
N ALA A 16 6.32 -2.99 8.42
CA ALA A 16 6.79 -4.28 8.91
C ALA A 16 5.88 -4.97 9.96
N LYS A 17 4.72 -4.39 10.27
CA LYS A 17 3.75 -4.88 11.27
C LYS A 17 2.34 -4.81 10.72
N SER A 18 1.44 -5.59 11.31
CA SER A 18 0.01 -5.39 11.09
C SER A 18 -0.48 -4.17 11.86
N SER A 19 -1.11 -3.23 11.15
CA SER A 19 -1.72 -2.03 11.72
C SER A 19 -2.83 -2.37 12.71
N ALA A 20 -3.73 -3.29 12.36
CA ALA A 20 -4.81 -3.72 13.25
C ALA A 20 -4.30 -4.29 14.59
N LEU A 21 -3.19 -5.04 14.56
CA LEU A 21 -2.57 -5.55 15.79
C LEU A 21 -1.81 -4.47 16.56
N ALA A 22 -1.20 -3.51 15.86
CA ALA A 22 -0.46 -2.41 16.49
C ALA A 22 -1.39 -1.54 17.36
N PHE A 23 -2.58 -1.20 16.85
CA PHE A 23 -3.54 -0.35 17.56
C PHE A 23 -4.37 -1.08 18.63
N GLY A 24 -4.33 -2.41 18.70
CA GLY A 24 -5.08 -3.17 19.70
C GLY A 24 -4.72 -2.83 21.16
N ARG A 25 -3.44 -2.59 21.46
CA ARG A 25 -2.99 -2.21 22.82
C ARG A 25 -3.45 -0.79 23.21
N PRO A 26 -3.31 0.25 22.36
CA PRO A 26 -3.92 1.56 22.58
C PRO A 26 -5.43 1.48 22.84
N PHE A 27 -6.19 0.78 21.98
CA PHE A 27 -7.65 0.67 22.16
C PHE A 27 -8.03 -0.01 23.47
N TYR A 28 -7.24 -0.98 23.95
CA TYR A 28 -7.44 -1.56 25.28
C TYR A 28 -7.11 -0.57 26.41
N ARG A 29 -6.01 0.17 26.31
CA ARG A 29 -5.60 1.16 27.32
C ARG A 29 -6.64 2.26 27.49
N ASP A 30 -7.21 2.71 26.38
CA ASP A 30 -8.14 3.85 26.35
C ASP A 30 -9.62 3.40 26.44
N GLY A 31 -9.84 2.15 26.85
CA GLY A 31 -11.14 1.62 27.29
C GLY A 31 -12.10 1.21 26.17
N LEU A 32 -11.68 1.24 24.91
CA LEU A 32 -12.50 0.79 23.77
C LEU A 32 -12.59 -0.73 23.71
N ILE A 33 -11.52 -1.45 24.05
CA ILE A 33 -11.50 -2.90 24.15
C ILE A 33 -11.46 -3.30 25.62
N SER A 34 -12.44 -4.07 26.09
CA SER A 34 -12.42 -4.60 27.46
C SER A 34 -11.63 -5.91 27.56
N ARG A 35 -11.26 -6.31 28.79
CA ARG A 35 -10.66 -7.64 29.04
C ARG A 35 -11.54 -8.79 28.55
N ARG A 36 -12.87 -8.63 28.63
CA ARG A 36 -13.83 -9.62 28.14
C ARG A 36 -13.77 -9.73 26.62
N ASP A 37 -13.57 -8.63 25.93
CA ASP A 37 -13.44 -8.60 24.48
C ASP A 37 -12.15 -9.23 24.01
N VAL A 38 -11.03 -8.99 24.71
CA VAL A 38 -9.77 -9.69 24.43
C VAL A 38 -9.93 -11.21 24.59
N VAL A 39 -10.58 -11.66 25.67
CA VAL A 39 -10.83 -13.09 25.91
C VAL A 39 -11.77 -13.68 24.86
N LYS A 40 -12.85 -12.97 24.49
CA LYS A 40 -13.75 -13.38 23.40
C LYS A 40 -13.02 -13.44 22.05
N SER A 41 -12.15 -12.47 21.75
CA SER A 41 -11.34 -12.44 20.53
C SER A 41 -10.37 -13.62 20.48
N ALA A 42 -9.69 -13.90 21.58
CA ALA A 42 -8.78 -15.04 21.69
C ALA A 42 -9.53 -16.38 21.53
N TYR A 43 -10.72 -16.50 22.13
CA TYR A 43 -11.58 -17.68 21.98
C TYR A 43 -12.10 -17.83 20.55
N ALA A 44 -12.59 -16.76 19.93
CA ALA A 44 -13.04 -16.75 18.54
C ALA A 44 -11.89 -17.12 17.58
N GLN A 45 -10.69 -16.58 17.81
CA GLN A 45 -9.51 -16.89 17.01
C GLN A 45 -9.02 -18.34 17.20
N LEU A 46 -9.13 -18.89 18.41
CA LEU A 46 -8.87 -20.31 18.69
C LEU A 46 -9.89 -21.20 17.97
N MET A 47 -11.19 -20.88 18.09
CA MET A 47 -12.26 -21.61 17.40
C MET A 47 -12.13 -21.52 15.88
N PHE A 48 -11.67 -20.39 15.36
CA PHE A 48 -11.38 -20.19 13.93
C PHE A 48 -10.24 -21.08 13.44
N ARG A 49 -9.16 -21.21 14.23
CA ARG A 49 -8.05 -22.12 13.91
C ARG A 49 -8.47 -23.59 13.94
N LEU A 50 -9.49 -23.93 14.74
CA LEU A 50 -10.01 -25.29 14.89
C LEU A 50 -11.13 -25.61 13.89
N GLY A 51 -11.90 -24.61 13.47
CA GLY A 51 -13.00 -24.75 12.52
C GLY A 51 -12.55 -24.48 11.09
N GLY A 52 -11.99 -25.51 10.44
CA GLY A 52 -11.60 -25.46 9.02
C GLY A 52 -12.76 -24.98 8.14
N GLY A 53 -12.62 -23.79 7.58
CA GLY A 53 -13.52 -23.21 6.58
C GLY A 53 -12.71 -22.70 5.40
N THR A 54 -13.38 -22.45 4.27
CA THR A 54 -12.76 -21.79 3.12
C THR A 54 -12.32 -20.37 3.49
N ASP A 55 -11.25 -19.88 2.87
CA ASP A 55 -10.68 -18.55 3.17
C ASP A 55 -11.74 -17.44 3.17
N GLU A 56 -12.73 -17.50 2.27
CA GLU A 56 -13.80 -16.51 2.14
C GLU A 56 -14.80 -16.50 3.31
N GLN A 57 -15.30 -17.68 3.73
CA GLN A 57 -16.19 -17.77 4.89
C GLN A 57 -15.45 -17.41 6.19
N ALA A 58 -14.16 -17.73 6.24
CA ALA A 58 -13.28 -17.32 7.30
C ALA A 58 -13.20 -15.77 7.36
N MET A 59 -12.86 -15.11 6.25
CA MET A 59 -12.79 -13.66 6.14
C MET A 59 -14.10 -12.97 6.51
N ALA A 60 -15.24 -13.47 6.03
CA ALA A 60 -16.56 -12.91 6.36
C ALA A 60 -16.84 -12.95 7.87
N ARG A 61 -16.55 -14.08 8.53
CA ARG A 61 -16.71 -14.20 9.99
C ARG A 61 -15.78 -13.27 10.76
N THR A 62 -14.53 -13.12 10.31
CA THR A 62 -13.59 -12.18 10.92
C THR A 62 -14.05 -10.74 10.76
N ARG A 63 -14.52 -10.35 9.57
CA ARG A 63 -15.13 -9.04 9.29
C ARG A 63 -16.28 -8.77 10.25
N ASP A 64 -17.28 -9.66 10.32
CA ASP A 64 -18.48 -9.46 11.13
C ASP A 64 -18.15 -9.41 12.63
N TYR A 65 -17.19 -10.22 13.07
CA TYR A 65 -16.71 -10.19 14.45
C TYR A 65 -16.07 -8.85 14.81
N LEU A 66 -15.14 -8.36 13.98
CA LEU A 66 -14.47 -7.07 14.19
C LEU A 66 -15.46 -5.91 14.13
N ALA A 67 -16.43 -5.99 13.22
CA ALA A 67 -17.50 -5.01 13.12
C ALA A 67 -18.34 -4.95 14.40
N ALA A 68 -18.77 -6.11 14.91
CA ALA A 68 -19.52 -6.22 16.15
C ALA A 68 -18.73 -5.70 17.36
N LEU A 69 -17.41 -5.94 17.40
CA LEU A 69 -16.53 -5.46 18.47
C LEU A 69 -16.50 -3.94 18.55
N CYS A 70 -16.45 -3.27 17.40
CA CYS A 70 -16.36 -1.81 17.32
C CYS A 70 -17.72 -1.11 17.55
N LYS A 71 -18.83 -1.85 17.64
CA LYS A 71 -20.18 -1.28 17.73
C LYS A 71 -20.30 -0.32 18.93
N GLY A 72 -20.77 0.89 18.65
CA GLY A 72 -21.02 1.94 19.64
C GLY A 72 -19.79 2.77 20.01
N TRP A 73 -18.58 2.42 19.54
CA TRP A 73 -17.40 3.26 19.73
C TRP A 73 -17.62 4.61 19.05
N ARG A 74 -17.15 5.68 19.70
CA ARG A 74 -17.14 7.03 19.08
C ARG A 74 -16.03 7.09 18.06
N VAL A 75 -16.36 7.51 16.84
CA VAL A 75 -15.40 7.62 15.73
C VAL A 75 -14.28 8.60 16.10
N GLU A 76 -14.63 9.73 16.69
CA GLU A 76 -13.69 10.76 17.16
C GLU A 76 -12.66 10.19 18.16
N GLN A 77 -13.11 9.32 19.07
CA GLN A 77 -12.21 8.70 20.06
C GLN A 77 -11.22 7.76 19.37
N VAL A 78 -11.66 7.01 18.36
CA VAL A 78 -10.78 6.13 17.58
C VAL A 78 -9.75 6.96 16.81
N GLN A 79 -10.20 8.00 16.12
CA GLN A 79 -9.32 8.92 15.39
C GLN A 79 -8.29 9.57 16.31
N GLN A 80 -8.71 10.00 17.50
CA GLN A 80 -7.81 10.58 18.50
C GLN A 80 -6.73 9.57 18.94
N ILE A 81 -7.12 8.35 19.31
CA ILE A 81 -6.17 7.30 19.73
C ILE A 81 -5.20 6.96 18.59
N VAL A 82 -5.70 6.86 17.36
CA VAL A 82 -4.84 6.63 16.18
C VAL A 82 -3.85 7.77 16.03
N ALA A 83 -4.30 9.03 16.01
CA ALA A 83 -3.44 10.19 15.84
C ALA A 83 -2.35 10.30 16.93
N GLU A 84 -2.71 10.03 18.19
CA GLU A 84 -1.78 10.07 19.32
C GLU A 84 -0.72 8.96 19.26
N THR A 85 -1.07 7.78 18.74
CA THR A 85 -0.18 6.61 18.75
C THR A 85 0.49 6.32 17.41
N LEU A 86 0.09 7.01 16.34
CA LEU A 86 0.61 6.84 14.97
C LEU A 86 2.13 6.96 14.90
N ASN A 87 2.67 8.03 15.49
CA ASN A 87 4.11 8.30 15.46
C ASN A 87 4.93 7.27 16.24
N GLU A 88 4.39 6.71 17.31
CA GLU A 88 5.10 5.73 18.13
C GLU A 88 5.04 4.33 17.52
N LEU A 89 3.89 3.97 16.95
CA LEU A 89 3.59 2.61 16.53
C LEU A 89 3.85 2.32 15.07
N ILE A 90 3.79 3.33 14.20
CA ILE A 90 3.89 3.14 12.75
C ILE A 90 5.17 3.74 12.18
N ASN A 91 5.49 4.98 12.57
CA ASN A 91 6.65 5.71 12.05
C ASN A 91 7.95 4.87 12.05
N PRO A 92 8.34 4.13 13.11
CA PRO A 92 9.59 3.36 13.13
C PRO A 92 9.55 2.04 12.35
N TYR A 93 8.40 1.65 11.79
CA TYR A 93 8.21 0.34 11.16
C TYR A 93 7.92 0.41 9.66
N VAL A 94 8.01 1.57 9.02
CA VAL A 94 7.90 1.65 7.55
C VAL A 94 9.18 1.13 6.92
N TYR A 95 9.07 0.24 5.93
CA TYR A 95 10.23 -0.24 5.18
C TYR A 95 10.84 0.91 4.38
N ALA A 96 12.16 1.11 4.51
CA ALA A 96 12.90 2.11 3.75
C ALA A 96 12.74 1.90 2.24
N GLU A 97 12.72 0.63 1.85
CA GLU A 97 12.53 0.15 0.48
C GLU A 97 11.13 0.53 -0.04
N ALA A 98 10.08 0.30 0.75
CA ALA A 98 8.72 0.70 0.39
C ALA A 98 8.63 2.22 0.20
N ALA A 99 9.19 3.00 1.14
CA ALA A 99 9.20 4.46 1.03
C ALA A 99 10.01 4.96 -0.18
N ALA A 100 11.08 4.25 -0.57
CA ALA A 100 11.86 4.60 -1.76
C ALA A 100 11.06 4.31 -3.04
N LEU A 101 10.38 3.17 -3.07
CA LEU A 101 9.55 2.75 -4.21
C LEU A 101 8.32 3.65 -4.39
N ILE A 102 7.68 4.08 -3.30
CA ILE A 102 6.61 5.09 -3.32
C ILE A 102 7.12 6.39 -3.96
N ALA A 103 8.29 6.88 -3.52
CA ALA A 103 8.87 8.11 -4.06
C ALA A 103 9.25 7.97 -5.55
N GLU A 104 9.70 6.80 -5.98
CA GLU A 104 9.98 6.51 -7.39
C GLU A 104 8.71 6.60 -8.26
N HIS A 105 7.60 6.00 -7.81
CA HIS A 105 6.33 6.10 -8.53
C HIS A 105 5.80 7.54 -8.60
N GLN A 106 5.88 8.28 -7.50
CA GLN A 106 5.52 9.70 -7.47
C GLN A 106 6.40 10.52 -8.42
N ALA A 107 7.71 10.28 -8.45
CA ALA A 107 8.63 10.96 -9.37
C ALA A 107 8.37 10.60 -10.85
N ALA A 108 7.83 9.41 -11.10
CA ALA A 108 7.38 8.99 -12.44
C ALA A 108 5.99 9.55 -12.82
N GLY A 109 5.38 10.40 -11.97
CA GLY A 109 4.08 11.02 -12.23
C GLY A 109 2.90 10.06 -12.08
N ARG A 110 3.08 8.94 -11.34
CA ARG A 110 2.01 7.98 -11.05
C ARG A 110 1.34 8.33 -9.74
N ASP A 111 0.03 8.13 -9.69
CA ASP A 111 -0.71 8.20 -8.43
C ASP A 111 -0.33 6.99 -7.56
N VAL A 112 -0.16 7.21 -6.27
CA VAL A 112 0.12 6.14 -5.30
C VAL A 112 -1.11 5.96 -4.45
N VAL A 113 -1.56 4.71 -4.28
CA VAL A 113 -2.79 4.38 -3.58
C VAL A 113 -2.53 3.28 -2.56
N LEU A 114 -2.89 3.49 -1.29
CA LEU A 114 -2.88 2.41 -0.30
C LEU A 114 -4.16 1.59 -0.40
N VAL A 115 -4.04 0.26 -0.38
CA VAL A 115 -5.18 -0.67 -0.49
C VAL A 115 -5.10 -1.69 0.65
N SER A 116 -5.92 -1.54 1.69
CA SER A 116 -5.78 -2.32 2.93
C SER A 116 -7.10 -2.79 3.50
N ALA A 117 -7.12 -4.00 4.06
CA ALA A 117 -8.26 -4.54 4.79
C ALA A 117 -8.50 -3.85 6.14
N SER A 118 -7.55 -3.07 6.63
CA SER A 118 -7.69 -2.25 7.84
C SER A 118 -8.67 -1.09 7.64
N GLY A 119 -9.21 -0.59 8.76
CA GLY A 119 -10.17 0.53 8.77
C GLY A 119 -9.59 1.84 8.25
N ASP A 120 -10.40 2.62 7.53
CA ASP A 120 -10.01 3.92 6.94
C ASP A 120 -9.38 4.87 7.96
N GLU A 121 -9.91 4.92 9.19
CA GLU A 121 -9.43 5.76 10.26
C GLU A 121 -8.00 5.43 10.72
N MET A 122 -7.52 4.22 10.41
CA MET A 122 -6.12 3.83 10.62
C MET A 122 -5.28 4.04 9.37
N VAL A 123 -5.80 3.66 8.20
CA VAL A 123 -5.03 3.66 6.94
C VAL A 123 -4.78 5.07 6.42
N ARG A 124 -5.77 5.96 6.51
CA ARG A 124 -5.68 7.33 5.99
C ARG A 124 -4.58 8.15 6.69
N PRO A 125 -4.49 8.22 8.03
CA PRO A 125 -3.39 8.94 8.70
C PRO A 125 -2.01 8.36 8.37
N ILE A 126 -1.93 7.05 8.14
CA ILE A 126 -0.68 6.40 7.71
C ILE A 126 -0.31 6.83 6.28
N GLY A 127 -1.29 6.86 5.37
CA GLY A 127 -1.11 7.40 4.02
C GLY A 127 -0.60 8.83 4.04
N GLU A 128 -1.24 9.70 4.82
CA GLU A 128 -0.83 11.10 4.97
C GLU A 128 0.62 11.24 5.44
N LEU A 129 1.04 10.42 6.41
CA LEU A 129 2.44 10.38 6.87
C LEU A 129 3.42 10.02 5.74
N LEU A 130 2.99 9.18 4.80
CA LEU A 130 3.77 8.75 3.63
C LEU A 130 3.64 9.70 2.43
N GLY A 131 2.84 10.77 2.54
CA GLY A 131 2.50 11.65 1.42
C GLY A 131 1.61 11.00 0.37
N ILE A 132 0.78 10.03 0.78
CA ILE A 132 -0.20 9.33 -0.04
C ILE A 132 -1.60 9.77 0.38
N THR A 133 -2.36 10.36 -0.54
CA THR A 133 -3.71 10.89 -0.26
C THR A 133 -4.83 9.90 -0.58
N ASP A 134 -4.61 9.01 -1.55
CA ASP A 134 -5.62 8.10 -2.04
C ASP A 134 -5.53 6.75 -1.32
N VAL A 135 -6.66 6.30 -0.77
CA VAL A 135 -6.75 5.11 0.06
C VAL A 135 -8.02 4.33 -0.26
N ILE A 136 -7.88 3.02 -0.40
CA ILE A 136 -8.96 2.03 -0.52
C ILE A 136 -8.90 1.14 0.73
N ALA A 137 -9.64 1.54 1.76
CA ALA A 137 -9.65 0.89 3.08
C ALA A 137 -11.05 0.39 3.47
N THR A 138 -11.12 -0.49 4.48
CA THR A 138 -12.40 -0.95 5.04
C THR A 138 -13.14 0.22 5.68
N ARG A 139 -14.43 0.38 5.36
CA ARG A 139 -15.31 1.43 5.89
C ARG A 139 -16.42 0.83 6.72
N MET A 140 -16.55 1.33 7.95
CA MET A 140 -17.60 0.99 8.90
C MET A 140 -18.80 1.91 8.69
N ALA A 141 -20.01 1.40 8.83
CA ALA A 141 -21.20 2.24 8.85
C ALA A 141 -21.25 3.04 10.15
N ILE A 142 -21.54 4.34 10.02
CA ILE A 142 -21.55 5.29 11.14
C ILE A 142 -22.97 5.85 11.32
N VAL A 143 -23.45 5.83 12.56
CA VAL A 143 -24.74 6.41 12.97
C VAL A 143 -24.48 7.27 14.20
N ASP A 144 -24.87 8.55 14.14
CA ASP A 144 -24.71 9.53 15.22
C ASP A 144 -23.28 9.61 15.79
N GLY A 145 -22.28 9.64 14.90
CA GLY A 145 -20.85 9.73 15.27
C GLY A 145 -20.28 8.45 15.89
N ARG A 146 -20.99 7.32 15.80
CA ARG A 146 -20.58 6.02 16.35
C ARG A 146 -20.63 4.91 15.31
N TYR A 147 -19.78 3.90 15.45
CA TYR A 147 -19.87 2.72 14.60
C TYR A 147 -21.15 1.93 14.87
N SER A 148 -21.90 1.62 13.81
CA SER A 148 -23.15 0.87 13.90
C SER A 148 -22.94 -0.62 14.19
N GLY A 149 -21.72 -1.12 13.97
CA GLY A 149 -21.36 -2.53 13.98
C GLY A 149 -21.58 -3.23 12.64
N GLN A 150 -21.88 -2.48 11.57
CA GLN A 150 -21.95 -2.99 10.20
C GLN A 150 -20.80 -2.42 9.36
N VAL A 151 -20.39 -3.16 8.34
CA VAL A 151 -19.32 -2.76 7.42
C VAL A 151 -19.96 -2.35 6.09
N GLU A 152 -19.73 -1.11 5.66
CA GLU A 152 -20.19 -0.60 4.36
C GLU A 152 -19.36 -1.17 3.22
N PHE A 153 -18.05 -1.19 3.40
CA PHE A 153 -17.11 -1.70 2.41
C PHE A 153 -15.97 -2.44 3.11
N TYR A 154 -15.69 -3.67 2.70
CA TYR A 154 -14.62 -4.49 3.27
C TYR A 154 -13.53 -4.68 2.23
N SER A 155 -12.39 -4.01 2.40
CA SER A 155 -11.32 -3.94 1.40
C SER A 155 -10.39 -5.16 1.49
N ALA A 156 -10.94 -6.35 1.22
CA ALA A 156 -10.19 -7.59 1.30
C ALA A 156 -10.49 -8.52 0.12
N GLY A 157 -9.48 -9.24 -0.36
CA GLY A 157 -9.63 -10.18 -1.46
C GLY A 157 -10.17 -9.50 -2.73
N PRO A 158 -11.15 -10.12 -3.43
CA PRO A 158 -11.74 -9.56 -4.64
C PRO A 158 -12.34 -8.15 -4.47
N ALA A 159 -12.76 -7.76 -3.27
CA ALA A 159 -13.32 -6.43 -3.02
C ALA A 159 -12.27 -5.31 -3.15
N LYS A 160 -10.97 -5.60 -2.97
CA LYS A 160 -9.89 -4.65 -3.29
C LYS A 160 -9.91 -4.30 -4.78
N VAL A 161 -10.13 -5.29 -5.65
CA VAL A 161 -10.20 -5.10 -7.11
C VAL A 161 -11.40 -4.23 -7.50
N VAL A 162 -12.54 -4.36 -6.80
CA VAL A 162 -13.70 -3.49 -7.02
C VAL A 162 -13.33 -2.03 -6.78
N GLY A 163 -12.72 -1.72 -5.62
CA GLY A 163 -12.29 -0.34 -5.33
C GLY A 163 -11.23 0.18 -6.31
N ILE A 164 -10.31 -0.68 -6.76
CA ILE A 164 -9.31 -0.33 -7.77
C ILE A 164 -9.97 0.00 -9.11
N ASN A 165 -10.95 -0.79 -9.55
CA ASN A 165 -11.68 -0.57 -10.79
C ASN A 165 -12.52 0.71 -10.74
N GLU A 166 -13.18 0.99 -9.62
CA GLU A 166 -13.93 2.22 -9.40
C GLU A 166 -13.01 3.46 -9.49
N LEU A 167 -11.85 3.41 -8.81
CA LEU A 167 -10.87 4.50 -8.86
C LEU A 167 -10.26 4.65 -10.27
N ALA A 168 -9.93 3.53 -10.93
CA ALA A 168 -9.42 3.52 -12.28
C ALA A 168 -10.42 4.12 -13.27
N ALA A 169 -11.70 3.80 -13.17
CA ALA A 169 -12.75 4.39 -14.00
C ALA A 169 -12.89 5.90 -13.73
N ALA A 170 -12.83 6.33 -12.47
CA ALA A 170 -12.94 7.74 -12.10
C ALA A 170 -11.75 8.59 -12.56
N ARG A 171 -10.55 8.01 -12.61
CA ARG A 171 -9.29 8.71 -12.92
C ARG A 171 -8.78 8.44 -14.34
N GLY A 172 -9.42 7.52 -15.06
CA GLY A 172 -9.02 7.09 -16.41
C GLY A 172 -7.74 6.24 -16.43
N TYR A 173 -7.45 5.49 -15.37
CA TYR A 173 -6.25 4.65 -15.33
C TYR A 173 -6.32 3.48 -16.30
N ASP A 174 -5.21 3.22 -17.00
CA ASP A 174 -5.00 1.97 -17.72
C ASP A 174 -4.35 0.96 -16.76
N LEU A 175 -5.15 -0.01 -16.27
CA LEU A 175 -4.67 -1.02 -15.32
C LEU A 175 -3.52 -1.87 -15.88
N SER A 176 -3.40 -2.01 -17.20
CA SER A 176 -2.26 -2.70 -17.83
C SER A 176 -0.94 -1.95 -17.68
N GLN A 177 -0.99 -0.67 -17.30
CA GLN A 177 0.16 0.18 -16.99
C GLN A 177 0.30 0.45 -15.49
N CYS A 178 -0.58 -0.11 -14.66
CA CYS A 178 -0.56 0.05 -13.21
C CYS A 178 0.30 -1.02 -12.53
N PHE A 179 0.68 -0.72 -11.29
CA PHE A 179 1.55 -1.53 -10.44
C PHE A 179 0.79 -1.98 -9.20
N ALA A 180 1.12 -3.16 -8.67
CA ALA A 180 0.56 -3.64 -7.42
C ALA A 180 1.62 -4.35 -6.57
N TYR A 181 1.59 -4.12 -5.26
CA TYR A 181 2.53 -4.67 -4.28
C TYR A 181 1.78 -5.28 -3.09
N SER A 182 2.08 -6.54 -2.74
CA SER A 182 1.51 -7.21 -1.56
C SER A 182 2.37 -8.37 -1.05
N ASP A 183 2.26 -8.69 0.25
CA ASP A 183 2.88 -9.85 0.91
C ASP A 183 1.96 -11.09 1.00
N SER A 184 0.66 -10.93 0.78
CA SER A 184 -0.33 -11.95 1.12
C SER A 184 -1.01 -12.57 -0.10
N SER A 185 -1.22 -13.89 -0.06
CA SER A 185 -2.01 -14.59 -1.08
C SER A 185 -3.46 -14.13 -1.13
N SER A 186 -3.96 -13.49 -0.08
CA SER A 186 -5.31 -12.89 -0.09
C SER A 186 -5.46 -11.77 -1.13
N ASP A 187 -4.36 -11.13 -1.52
CA ASP A 187 -4.31 -10.06 -2.52
C ASP A 187 -3.98 -10.55 -3.93
N LEU A 188 -3.98 -11.88 -4.16
CA LEU A 188 -3.78 -12.43 -5.50
C LEU A 188 -4.72 -11.78 -6.54
N PRO A 189 -6.02 -11.56 -6.28
CA PRO A 189 -6.89 -10.87 -7.24
C PRO A 189 -6.42 -9.45 -7.58
N MET A 190 -5.86 -8.70 -6.63
CA MET A 190 -5.32 -7.36 -6.86
C MET A 190 -4.07 -7.41 -7.76
N LEU A 191 -3.17 -8.36 -7.50
CA LEU A 191 -1.96 -8.55 -8.29
C LEU A 191 -2.28 -8.99 -9.73
N GLU A 192 -3.30 -9.84 -9.92
CA GLU A 192 -3.75 -10.29 -11.24
C GLU A 192 -4.47 -9.20 -12.04
N ALA A 193 -4.99 -8.15 -11.38
CA ALA A 193 -5.75 -7.09 -12.02
C ALA A 193 -4.89 -6.02 -12.72
N VAL A 194 -3.58 -6.00 -12.49
CA VAL A 194 -2.66 -4.98 -13.02
C VAL A 194 -1.59 -5.56 -13.95
N GLY A 195 -1.00 -4.71 -14.79
CA GLY A 195 0.06 -5.14 -15.72
C GLY A 195 1.44 -5.35 -15.09
N HIS A 196 1.71 -4.73 -13.93
CA HIS A 196 3.01 -4.79 -13.27
C HIS A 196 2.92 -5.22 -11.79
N PRO A 197 2.55 -6.48 -11.51
CA PRO A 197 2.53 -7.00 -10.14
C PRO A 197 3.94 -7.23 -9.61
N SER A 198 4.12 -7.11 -8.30
CA SER A 198 5.32 -7.52 -7.58
C SER A 198 4.95 -7.97 -6.18
N VAL A 199 5.51 -9.09 -5.73
CA VAL A 199 5.21 -9.62 -4.38
C VAL A 199 6.31 -9.21 -3.42
N VAL A 200 5.96 -8.81 -2.20
CA VAL A 200 6.90 -8.28 -1.20
C VAL A 200 6.94 -9.24 -0.03
N ASN A 201 8.11 -9.81 0.30
CA ASN A 201 8.25 -10.74 1.44
C ASN A 201 7.13 -11.81 1.51
N PRO A 202 6.79 -12.50 0.40
CA PRO A 202 5.52 -13.21 0.26
C PRO A 202 5.39 -14.41 1.20
N ASP A 203 4.15 -14.66 1.64
CA ASP A 203 3.78 -15.93 2.25
C ASP A 203 4.02 -17.14 1.33
N ARG A 204 3.88 -18.36 1.86
CA ARG A 204 4.20 -19.58 1.11
C ARG A 204 3.30 -19.76 -0.13
N ALA A 205 2.03 -19.40 -0.04
CA ALA A 205 1.09 -19.56 -1.15
C ALA A 205 1.34 -18.53 -2.24
N LEU A 206 1.53 -17.26 -1.86
CA LEU A 206 1.86 -16.18 -2.79
C LEU A 206 3.22 -16.39 -3.45
N ARG A 207 4.22 -16.91 -2.72
CA ARG A 207 5.53 -17.26 -3.29
C ARG A 207 5.41 -18.29 -4.40
N ARG A 208 4.54 -19.30 -4.23
CA ARG A 208 4.29 -20.30 -5.28
C ARG A 208 3.64 -19.64 -6.50
N ALA A 209 2.59 -18.84 -6.29
CA ALA A 209 1.91 -18.14 -7.38
C ALA A 209 2.85 -17.20 -8.16
N ALA A 210 3.74 -16.50 -7.46
CA ALA A 210 4.75 -15.62 -8.07
C ALA A 210 5.75 -16.39 -8.93
N LEU A 211 6.21 -17.58 -8.49
CA LEU A 211 7.09 -18.44 -9.28
C LEU A 211 6.39 -18.95 -10.55
N GLU A 212 5.13 -19.42 -10.42
CA GLU A 212 4.34 -19.92 -11.55
C GLU A 212 4.11 -18.83 -12.61
N ARG A 213 3.89 -17.58 -12.18
CA ARG A 213 3.58 -16.44 -13.06
C ARG A 213 4.81 -15.61 -13.42
N SER A 214 6.00 -16.01 -12.95
CA SER A 214 7.24 -15.25 -13.10
C SER A 214 7.15 -13.79 -12.62
N TRP A 215 6.39 -13.56 -11.54
CA TRP A 215 6.28 -12.24 -10.93
C TRP A 215 7.54 -11.89 -10.12
N PRO A 216 7.99 -10.62 -10.16
CA PRO A 216 9.07 -10.15 -9.31
C PRO A 216 8.78 -10.38 -7.83
N VAL A 217 9.80 -10.88 -7.11
CA VAL A 217 9.79 -11.02 -5.66
C VAL A 217 10.74 -9.99 -5.07
N LEU A 218 10.20 -9.06 -4.30
CA LEU A 218 10.94 -8.02 -3.58
C LEU A 218 11.17 -8.46 -2.14
N GLU A 219 12.35 -8.14 -1.61
CA GLU A 219 12.69 -8.39 -0.21
C GLU A 219 12.92 -7.07 0.51
N PHE A 220 12.04 -6.73 1.44
CA PHE A 220 12.18 -5.54 2.28
C PHE A 220 12.63 -5.95 3.67
N ARG A 221 13.72 -5.35 4.16
CA ARG A 221 14.39 -5.79 5.39
C ARG A 221 14.66 -4.64 6.37
N HIS A 222 14.56 -3.38 5.93
CA HIS A 222 15.03 -2.23 6.72
C HIS A 222 13.87 -1.34 7.19
N PRO A 223 13.26 -1.64 8.36
CA PRO A 223 12.33 -0.71 8.98
C PRO A 223 13.07 0.54 9.46
N ILE A 224 12.56 1.72 9.10
CA ILE A 224 13.13 3.01 9.47
C ILE A 224 12.06 3.94 10.03
N ALA A 225 12.48 4.89 10.87
CA ALA A 225 11.65 6.04 11.24
C ALA A 225 11.58 7.04 10.06
N LEU A 226 10.39 7.27 9.51
CA LEU A 226 10.14 8.28 8.47
C LEU A 226 10.65 9.68 8.86
N GLY A 227 10.53 10.04 10.14
CA GLY A 227 10.98 11.33 10.67
C GLY A 227 12.49 11.60 10.57
N LYS A 228 13.32 10.57 10.30
CA LYS A 228 14.75 10.73 9.96
C LYS A 228 14.94 11.03 8.47
N ARG A 229 14.20 10.36 7.58
CA ARG A 229 14.38 10.53 6.11
C ARG A 229 13.91 11.88 5.58
N LEU A 230 12.87 12.49 6.17
CA LEU A 230 12.47 13.86 5.83
C LEU A 230 13.52 14.90 6.23
N ARG A 231 14.30 14.62 7.28
CA ARG A 231 15.44 15.45 7.72
C ARG A 231 16.70 15.21 6.89
N ASP A 232 16.94 13.96 6.51
CA ASP A 232 18.11 13.53 5.75
C ASP A 232 17.90 13.54 4.23
N ARG A 233 16.94 14.32 3.70
CA ARG A 233 16.94 14.61 2.26
C ARG A 233 18.24 15.36 1.96
N PRO A 234 19.24 14.79 1.25
CA PRO A 234 20.23 15.66 0.65
C PRO A 234 19.45 16.60 -0.26
N ALA A 235 19.64 17.91 -0.10
CA ALA A 235 19.25 18.86 -1.12
C ALA A 235 19.95 18.38 -2.39
N VAL A 236 19.23 17.71 -3.29
CA VAL A 236 19.79 17.31 -4.57
C VAL A 236 20.12 18.62 -5.28
N PRO A 237 21.39 18.98 -5.48
CA PRO A 237 21.66 20.12 -6.34
C PRO A 237 21.18 19.70 -7.71
N VAL A 238 20.29 20.52 -8.29
CA VAL A 238 19.70 20.38 -9.64
C VAL A 238 20.77 20.22 -10.75
N ALA A 239 22.06 20.30 -10.42
CA ALA A 239 23.18 20.12 -11.33
C ALA A 239 23.44 18.68 -11.82
N ALA A 240 22.91 17.63 -11.16
CA ALA A 240 23.19 16.24 -11.61
C ALA A 240 22.37 15.78 -12.83
N ALA A 241 21.33 16.53 -13.22
CA ALA A 241 20.55 16.27 -14.45
C ALA A 241 21.17 16.87 -15.72
N ALA A 242 22.32 17.56 -15.61
CA ALA A 242 22.94 18.25 -16.75
C ALA A 242 23.99 17.43 -17.53
N LEU A 243 24.28 16.18 -17.15
CA LEU A 243 25.27 15.35 -17.86
C LEU A 243 24.69 14.49 -19.01
N GLY A 244 23.39 14.62 -19.31
CA GLY A 244 22.72 13.87 -20.38
C GLY A 244 22.64 14.58 -21.74
N VAL A 245 23.01 15.86 -21.85
CA VAL A 245 22.83 16.63 -23.10
C VAL A 245 24.14 16.82 -23.91
N GLY A 246 25.31 16.55 -23.31
CA GLY A 246 26.60 16.83 -23.94
C GLY A 246 27.10 15.80 -24.97
N VAL A 247 26.64 14.53 -24.91
CA VAL A 247 27.21 13.47 -25.77
C VAL A 247 26.47 13.36 -27.11
N GLY A 248 25.19 13.72 -27.17
CA GLY A 248 24.39 13.65 -28.41
C GLY A 248 24.78 14.70 -29.46
N VAL A 249 25.21 15.89 -29.04
CA VAL A 249 25.55 16.98 -29.96
C VAL A 249 26.91 16.75 -30.64
N ALA A 250 27.89 16.17 -29.94
CA ALA A 250 29.22 15.90 -30.50
C ALA A 250 29.22 14.82 -31.59
N ILE A 251 28.35 13.80 -31.47
CA ILE A 251 28.23 12.72 -32.47
C ILE A 251 27.50 13.23 -33.72
N GLY A 252 26.50 14.12 -33.56
CA GLY A 252 25.76 14.73 -34.68
C GLY A 252 26.63 15.59 -35.59
N PHE A 253 27.53 16.41 -35.05
CA PHE A 253 28.42 17.25 -35.84
C PHE A 253 29.53 16.46 -36.56
N ALA A 254 30.04 15.39 -35.95
CA ALA A 254 31.08 14.56 -36.57
C ALA A 254 30.55 13.74 -37.77
N LEU A 255 29.31 13.24 -37.69
CA LEU A 255 28.68 12.51 -38.78
C LEU A 255 28.22 13.44 -39.92
N TYR A 256 27.71 14.64 -39.60
CA TYR A 256 27.36 15.64 -40.61
C TYR A 256 28.60 16.15 -41.39
N GLY A 257 29.74 16.34 -40.71
CA GLY A 257 31.00 16.73 -41.35
C GLY A 257 31.58 15.67 -42.29
N ARG A 258 31.42 14.36 -41.99
CA ARG A 258 31.89 13.27 -42.85
C ARG A 258 31.01 13.08 -44.09
N HIS A 259 29.69 13.25 -43.98
CA HIS A 259 28.79 13.14 -45.13
C HIS A 259 28.97 14.26 -46.17
N ARG A 260 29.36 15.47 -45.74
CA ARG A 260 29.59 16.59 -46.66
C ARG A 260 30.89 16.46 -47.46
N ARG A 261 31.93 15.84 -46.88
CA ARG A 261 33.20 15.56 -47.60
C ARG A 261 33.09 14.41 -48.59
N ALA A 262 32.23 13.41 -48.33
CA ALA A 262 32.02 12.29 -49.27
C ALA A 262 31.21 12.71 -50.52
N ARG A 263 30.33 13.73 -50.41
CA ARG A 263 29.57 14.25 -51.56
C ARG A 263 30.35 15.25 -52.44
N ALA A 264 31.49 15.76 -51.98
CA ALA A 264 32.35 16.65 -52.76
C ALA A 264 33.45 15.92 -53.56
N ALA A 265 33.51 14.59 -53.47
CA ALA A 265 34.52 13.76 -54.15
C ALA A 265 33.96 12.89 -55.30
N VAL A 266 32.69 13.11 -55.69
CA VAL A 266 32.04 12.40 -56.82
C VAL A 266 31.26 13.40 -57.72
N ALA A 267 31.81 14.60 -57.91
CA ALA A 267 31.36 15.55 -58.94
C ALA A 267 32.58 16.07 -59.69
#